data_AF-A0A0P9KBZ6-F1
#
_entry.id   AF-A0A0P9KBZ6-F1
#
_cell.length_a   1.000
_cell.length_b   1.000
_cell.length_c   1.000
_cell.angle_alpha   90.00
_cell.angle_beta   90.00
_cell.angle_gamma   90.00
#
_symmetry.space_group_name_H-M   'P 1'
#
loop_
_entity.id
_entity.type
_entity.pdbx_description
1 polymer ?
#
loop_
_entity_poly.entity_id
_entity_poly.type
_entity_poly.pdbx_seq_one_letter_code
_entity_poly.pdbx_strand_id
1 'polypeptide(L)'
;MNNLKFQELRQANVKRLASSKYKLCEQNWQPAHWMNALTGEVGECANIIKKVDRGDYSLESALPNIARELADIQCYLDILAFKLGIDLGDATISKFDEVSERIGSPIRLGEPVKEPEVCAACNGKREIFYHDIEDGWYEPCNACLDEVTRLNTPQ
;
A
#
# COMPACT_ATOMS: atom_id res chain seq x y z
N MET A 1 16.38 14.63 -8.65
CA MET A 1 15.70 13.89 -7.57
C MET A 1 15.36 12.51 -8.10
N ASN A 2 15.52 11.47 -7.28
CA ASN A 2 15.19 10.09 -7.69
C ASN A 2 13.71 9.82 -7.37
N ASN A 3 12.92 9.39 -8.36
CA ASN A 3 11.48 9.17 -8.23
C ASN A 3 11.14 7.68 -8.41
N LEU A 4 11.75 6.83 -7.58
CA LEU A 4 11.49 5.38 -7.62
C LEU A 4 10.02 5.08 -7.31
N LYS A 5 9.36 4.32 -8.19
CA LYS A 5 7.97 3.86 -8.01
C LYS A 5 7.93 2.43 -7.46
N PHE A 6 6.84 2.08 -6.77
CA PHE A 6 6.63 0.72 -6.25
C PHE A 6 6.69 -0.34 -7.35
N GLN A 7 6.11 -0.03 -8.52
CA GLN A 7 6.15 -0.93 -9.67
C GLN A 7 7.57 -1.15 -10.20
N GLU A 8 8.44 -0.12 -10.16
CA GLU A 8 9.83 -0.24 -10.59
C GLU A 8 10.62 -1.12 -9.62
N LEU A 9 10.40 -0.95 -8.30
CA LEU A 9 10.95 -1.83 -7.27
C LEU A 9 10.49 -3.28 -7.47
N ARG A 10 9.18 -3.50 -7.66
CA ARG A 10 8.58 -4.82 -7.93
C ARG A 10 9.24 -5.50 -9.12
N GLN A 11 9.37 -4.79 -10.24
CA GLN A 11 9.99 -5.34 -11.45
C GLN A 11 11.46 -5.70 -11.22
N ALA A 12 12.21 -4.87 -10.49
CA ALA A 12 13.60 -5.16 -10.14
C ALA A 12 13.72 -6.38 -9.22
N ASN A 13 12.85 -6.49 -8.22
CA ASN A 13 12.82 -7.61 -7.29
C ASN A 13 12.48 -8.93 -7.98
N VAL A 14 11.49 -8.96 -8.88
CA VAL A 14 11.14 -10.16 -9.66
C VAL A 14 12.33 -10.62 -10.49
N LYS A 15 13.04 -9.71 -11.16
CA LYS A 15 14.28 -10.04 -11.89
C LYS A 15 15.36 -10.62 -10.96
N ARG A 16 15.51 -10.06 -9.76
CA ARG A 16 16.47 -10.53 -8.76
C ARG A 16 16.13 -11.93 -8.24
N LEU A 17 14.86 -12.22 -8.00
CA LEU A 17 14.38 -13.54 -7.56
C LEU A 17 14.62 -14.63 -8.60
N ALA A 18 14.59 -14.29 -9.89
CA ALA A 18 14.93 -15.22 -10.98
C ALA A 18 16.43 -15.57 -11.07
N SER A 19 17.29 -14.90 -10.29
CA SER A 19 18.73 -15.19 -10.29
C SER A 19 19.07 -16.50 -9.57
N SER A 20 20.24 -17.07 -9.90
CA SER A 20 20.73 -18.31 -9.29
C SER A 20 20.85 -18.23 -7.76
N LYS A 21 21.11 -17.03 -7.21
CA LYS A 21 21.23 -16.79 -5.76
C LYS A 21 19.92 -17.09 -5.02
N TYR A 22 18.77 -16.82 -5.64
CA TYR A 22 17.46 -17.00 -5.02
C TYR A 22 16.77 -18.30 -5.43
N LYS A 23 17.35 -19.06 -6.37
CA LYS A 23 16.76 -20.31 -6.90
C LYS A 23 16.30 -21.27 -5.80
N LEU A 24 17.12 -21.49 -4.77
CA LEU A 24 16.78 -22.42 -3.69
C LEU A 24 15.66 -21.87 -2.80
N CYS A 25 15.65 -20.55 -2.56
CA CYS A 25 14.58 -19.88 -1.83
C CYS A 25 13.27 -19.99 -2.62
N GLU A 26 13.28 -19.65 -3.91
CA GLU A 26 12.12 -19.75 -4.81
C GLU A 26 11.53 -21.17 -4.87
N GLN A 27 12.35 -22.21 -4.73
CA GLN A 27 11.91 -23.61 -4.77
C GLN A 27 11.34 -24.12 -3.45
N ASN A 28 11.84 -23.64 -2.30
CA ASN A 28 11.58 -24.27 -1.01
C ASN A 28 10.89 -23.35 0.01
N TRP A 29 10.98 -22.03 -0.17
CA TRP A 29 10.43 -21.09 0.79
C TRP A 29 8.92 -20.97 0.63
N GLN A 30 8.29 -20.78 1.78
CA GLN A 30 6.86 -20.57 1.97
C GLN A 30 6.66 -19.13 2.46
N PRO A 31 5.44 -18.57 2.45
CA PRO A 31 5.22 -17.20 2.93
C PRO A 31 5.81 -16.92 4.32
N ALA A 32 5.77 -17.87 5.24
CA ALA A 32 6.39 -17.75 6.57
C ALA A 32 7.92 -17.54 6.51
N HIS A 33 8.61 -18.18 5.57
CA HIS A 33 10.05 -18.01 5.40
C HIS A 33 10.39 -16.59 4.88
N TRP A 34 9.59 -16.06 3.96
CA TRP A 34 9.72 -14.69 3.48
C TRP A 34 9.41 -13.67 4.58
N MET A 35 8.40 -13.94 5.42
CA MET A 35 8.10 -13.12 6.59
C MET A 35 9.26 -13.15 7.60
N ASN A 36 9.87 -14.30 7.81
CA ASN A 36 11.05 -14.42 8.69
C ASN A 36 12.24 -13.63 8.13
N ALA A 37 12.46 -13.64 6.81
CA ALA A 37 13.51 -12.84 6.18
C ALA A 37 13.26 -11.34 6.38
N LEU A 38 12.03 -10.87 6.12
CA LEU A 38 11.62 -9.49 6.42
C LEU A 38 11.85 -9.13 7.90
N THR A 39 11.45 -10.02 8.81
CA THR A 39 11.63 -9.82 10.26
C THR A 39 13.11 -9.77 10.64
N GLY A 40 13.97 -10.50 9.94
CA GLY A 40 15.43 -10.42 10.08
C GLY A 40 15.95 -9.00 9.87
N GLU A 41 15.62 -8.40 8.72
CA GLU A 41 16.05 -7.01 8.39
C GLU A 41 15.48 -5.99 9.41
N VAL A 42 14.23 -6.18 9.85
CA VAL A 42 13.64 -5.36 10.93
C VAL A 42 14.42 -5.50 12.23
N GLY A 43 14.86 -6.71 12.56
CA GLY A 43 15.68 -7.00 13.75
C GLY A 43 17.07 -6.36 13.69
N GLU A 44 17.71 -6.37 12.52
CA GLU A 44 18.99 -5.69 12.29
C GLU A 44 18.86 -4.17 12.50
N CYS A 45 17.83 -3.56 11.91
CA CYS A 45 17.51 -2.14 12.11
C CYS A 45 17.26 -1.82 13.59
N ALA A 46 16.41 -2.61 14.25
CA ALA A 46 16.07 -2.43 15.66
C ALA A 46 17.30 -2.56 16.57
N ASN A 47 18.23 -3.47 16.25
CA ASN A 47 19.47 -3.62 17.00
C ASN A 47 20.36 -2.39 16.89
N ILE A 48 20.42 -1.75 15.72
CA ILE A 48 21.18 -0.51 15.52
C ILE A 48 20.57 0.62 16.34
N ILE A 49 19.26 0.83 16.22
CA ILE A 49 18.55 1.90 16.94
C ILE A 49 18.70 1.73 18.46
N LYS A 50 18.52 0.51 18.98
CA LYS A 50 18.72 0.21 20.41
C LYS A 50 20.14 0.54 20.90
N LYS A 51 21.16 0.35 20.05
CA LYS A 51 22.55 0.68 20.38
C LYS A 51 22.81 2.19 20.37
N VAL A 52 22.09 2.96 19.54
CA VAL A 52 22.06 4.43 19.64
C VAL A 52 21.52 4.83 21.02
N ASP A 53 20.36 4.28 21.42
CA ASP A 53 19.74 4.61 22.71
C ASP A 53 20.60 4.24 23.91
N ARG A 54 21.40 3.18 23.80
CA ARG A 54 22.37 2.76 24.82
C ARG A 54 23.62 3.63 24.89
N GLY A 55 23.87 4.45 23.86
CA GLY A 55 25.06 5.30 23.75
C GLY A 55 26.29 4.60 23.18
N ASP A 56 26.14 3.46 22.49
CA ASP A 56 27.27 2.79 21.81
C ASP A 56 27.82 3.64 20.65
N TYR A 57 26.95 4.41 20.00
CA TYR A 57 27.27 5.35 18.92
C TYR A 57 26.21 6.46 18.85
N SER A 58 26.58 7.60 18.26
CA SER A 58 25.62 8.69 18.01
C SER A 58 24.62 8.29 16.91
N LEU A 59 23.46 8.94 16.90
CA LEU A 59 22.49 8.76 15.81
C LEU A 59 23.13 9.07 14.44
N GLU A 60 23.90 10.16 14.36
CA GLU A 60 24.56 10.60 13.13
C GLU A 60 25.47 9.53 12.52
N SER A 61 26.28 8.85 13.33
CA SER A 61 27.16 7.80 12.83
C SER A 61 26.43 6.50 12.50
N ALA A 62 25.23 6.28 13.07
CA ALA A 62 24.37 5.13 12.78
C ALA A 62 23.47 5.31 11.55
N LEU A 63 23.13 6.55 11.17
CA LEU A 63 22.20 6.85 10.07
C LEU A 63 22.51 6.10 8.77
N PRO A 64 23.77 5.98 8.30
CA PRO A 64 24.07 5.22 7.07
C PRO A 64 23.68 3.74 7.18
N ASN A 65 23.86 3.11 8.34
CA ASN A 65 23.49 1.72 8.54
C ASN A 65 21.98 1.58 8.69
N ILE A 66 21.33 2.47 9.46
CA ILE A 66 19.86 2.50 9.57
C ILE A 66 19.22 2.63 8.18
N ALA A 67 19.74 3.51 7.32
CA ALA A 67 19.23 3.71 5.97
C ALA A 67 19.36 2.44 5.11
N ARG A 68 20.43 1.65 5.29
CA ARG A 68 20.60 0.36 4.60
C ARG A 68 19.58 -0.66 5.06
N GLU A 69 19.40 -0.82 6.37
CA GLU A 69 18.41 -1.76 6.90
C GLU A 69 16.99 -1.38 6.50
N LEU A 70 16.64 -0.08 6.51
CA LEU A 70 15.34 0.38 6.02
C LEU A 70 15.12 0.05 4.53
N ALA A 71 16.18 0.12 3.71
CA ALA A 71 16.10 -0.25 2.31
C ALA A 71 15.95 -1.76 2.11
N ASP A 72 16.61 -2.58 2.92
CA ASP A 72 16.46 -4.04 2.91
C ASP A 72 15.07 -4.47 3.39
N ILE A 73 14.54 -3.83 4.44
CA ILE A 73 13.13 -3.98 4.88
C ILE A 73 12.18 -3.67 3.73
N GLN A 74 12.34 -2.53 3.04
CA GLN A 74 11.49 -2.16 1.91
C GLN A 74 11.56 -3.20 0.77
N CYS A 75 12.73 -3.76 0.51
CA CYS A 75 12.92 -4.79 -0.49
C CYS A 75 12.19 -6.10 -0.13
N TYR A 76 12.35 -6.59 1.11
CA TYR A 76 11.70 -7.83 1.53
C TYR A 76 10.21 -7.67 1.77
N LEU A 77 9.73 -6.49 2.16
CA LEU A 77 8.31 -6.18 2.25
C LEU A 77 7.65 -6.31 0.87
N ASP A 78 8.28 -5.74 -0.17
CA ASP A 78 7.78 -5.88 -1.54
C ASP A 78 7.82 -7.34 -2.03
N ILE A 79 8.90 -8.08 -1.74
CA ILE A 79 9.00 -9.51 -2.08
C ILE A 79 7.89 -10.31 -1.38
N LEU A 80 7.65 -10.09 -0.10
CA LEU A 80 6.59 -10.76 0.64
C LEU A 80 5.22 -10.45 0.04
N ALA A 81 4.94 -9.17 -0.25
CA ALA A 81 3.70 -8.76 -0.91
C ALA A 81 3.53 -9.46 -2.27
N PHE A 82 4.59 -9.49 -3.10
CA PHE A 82 4.59 -10.22 -4.36
C PHE A 82 4.27 -11.71 -4.18
N LYS A 83 4.89 -12.37 -3.19
CA LYS A 83 4.66 -13.79 -2.90
C LYS A 83 3.25 -14.10 -2.41
N LEU A 84 2.58 -13.12 -1.82
CA LEU A 84 1.19 -13.22 -1.37
C LEU A 84 0.17 -12.74 -2.42
N GLY A 85 0.62 -12.29 -3.60
CA GLY A 85 -0.27 -11.76 -4.64
C GLY A 85 -0.84 -10.38 -4.30
N ILE A 86 -0.16 -9.60 -3.46
CA ILE A 86 -0.59 -8.28 -3.01
C ILE A 86 0.07 -7.19 -3.87
N ASP A 87 -0.76 -6.28 -4.40
CA ASP A 87 -0.28 -4.98 -4.88
C ASP A 87 -0.01 -4.09 -3.66
N LEU A 88 1.27 -3.88 -3.37
CA LEU A 88 1.67 -3.12 -2.18
C LEU A 88 1.36 -1.63 -2.35
N GLY A 89 1.33 -1.10 -3.57
CA GLY A 89 1.00 0.30 -3.84
C GLY A 89 -0.47 0.58 -3.51
N ASP A 90 -1.37 -0.24 -4.06
CA ASP A 90 -2.80 -0.11 -3.81
C ASP A 90 -3.15 -0.32 -2.33
N ALA A 91 -2.54 -1.34 -1.70
CA ALA A 91 -2.72 -1.58 -0.26
C ALA A 91 -2.21 -0.40 0.59
N THR A 92 -1.11 0.23 0.20
CA THR A 92 -0.56 1.41 0.90
C THR A 92 -1.48 2.62 0.77
N ILE A 93 -2.00 2.89 -0.45
CA ILE A 93 -2.96 3.96 -0.71
C ILE A 93 -4.21 3.77 0.16
N SER A 94 -4.83 2.59 0.08
CA SER A 94 -6.04 2.27 0.83
C SER A 94 -5.83 2.45 2.33
N LYS A 95 -4.71 1.94 2.88
CA LYS A 95 -4.44 2.05 4.31
C LYS A 95 -4.16 3.50 4.74
N PHE A 96 -3.43 4.27 3.93
CA PHE A 96 -3.15 5.67 4.23
C PHE A 96 -4.44 6.50 4.26
N ASP A 97 -5.32 6.29 3.30
CA ASP A 97 -6.57 7.03 3.17
C ASP A 97 -7.56 6.66 4.29
N GLU A 98 -7.67 5.37 4.65
CA GLU A 98 -8.42 4.88 5.82
C GLU A 98 -7.96 5.56 7.12
N VAL A 99 -6.64 5.64 7.33
CA VAL A 99 -6.08 6.28 8.53
C VAL A 99 -6.36 7.77 8.50
N SER A 100 -6.21 8.42 7.35
CA SER A 100 -6.44 9.86 7.21
C SER A 100 -7.89 10.23 7.49
N GLU A 101 -8.85 9.42 7.03
CA GLU A 101 -10.27 9.57 7.38
C GLU A 101 -10.51 9.42 8.88
N ARG A 102 -9.97 8.34 9.48
CA ARG A 102 -10.12 8.07 10.92
C ARG A 102 -9.63 9.21 11.82
N ILE A 103 -8.63 9.98 11.36
CA ILE A 103 -8.08 11.11 12.12
C ILE A 103 -8.58 12.48 11.67
N GLY A 104 -9.54 12.55 10.73
CA GLY A 104 -10.05 13.81 10.18
C GLY A 104 -9.02 14.61 9.38
N SER A 105 -7.99 13.96 8.84
CA SER A 105 -7.00 14.59 7.97
C SER A 105 -7.60 14.80 6.57
N PRO A 106 -7.37 15.95 5.90
CA PRO A 106 -7.79 16.16 4.51
C PRO A 106 -6.83 15.56 3.48
N ILE A 107 -5.67 15.03 3.92
CA ILE A 107 -4.62 14.53 3.03
C ILE A 107 -5.00 13.13 2.54
N ARG A 108 -4.89 12.88 1.23
CA ARG A 108 -5.11 11.57 0.60
C ARG A 108 -4.01 11.26 -0.40
N LEU A 109 -3.70 9.97 -0.56
CA LEU A 109 -2.81 9.47 -1.62
C LEU A 109 -3.59 9.05 -2.86
N GLY A 110 -4.76 8.45 -2.68
CA GLY A 110 -5.67 8.17 -3.78
C GLY A 110 -6.20 9.48 -4.37
N GLU A 111 -6.49 9.47 -5.68
CA GLU A 111 -7.34 10.51 -6.23
C GLU A 111 -8.67 10.47 -5.45
N PRO A 112 -9.21 11.62 -4.98
CA PRO A 112 -10.62 11.64 -4.61
C PRO A 112 -11.37 11.09 -5.82
N VAL A 113 -12.29 10.14 -5.60
CA VAL A 113 -13.13 9.61 -6.68
C VAL A 113 -13.78 10.83 -7.31
N LYS A 114 -13.31 11.24 -8.49
CA LYS A 114 -13.93 12.34 -9.22
C LYS A 114 -15.33 11.85 -9.53
N GLU A 115 -16.32 12.54 -8.99
CA GLU A 115 -17.68 12.36 -9.46
C GLU A 115 -17.67 12.46 -10.98
N PRO A 116 -18.27 11.51 -11.69
CA PRO A 116 -18.49 11.74 -13.10
C PRO A 116 -19.37 12.98 -13.22
N GLU A 117 -18.94 13.99 -13.99
CA GLU A 117 -19.70 15.25 -14.23
C GLU A 117 -21.16 14.96 -14.64
N VAL A 118 -21.40 13.78 -15.21
CA VAL A 118 -22.71 13.24 -15.52
C VAL A 118 -22.80 11.76 -15.11
N CYS A 119 -23.88 11.38 -14.45
CA CYS A 119 -24.18 9.97 -14.18
C CYS A 119 -24.20 9.16 -15.51
N ALA A 120 -23.34 8.14 -15.66
CA ALA A 120 -23.23 7.37 -16.89
C ALA A 120 -24.52 6.61 -17.26
N ALA A 121 -25.31 6.20 -16.27
CA ALA A 121 -26.57 5.49 -16.48
C ALA A 121 -27.70 6.40 -17.02
N CYS A 122 -27.71 7.69 -16.65
CA CYS A 122 -28.77 8.62 -17.05
C CYS A 122 -28.28 9.80 -17.92
N ASN A 123 -26.98 9.90 -18.18
CA ASN A 123 -26.30 10.96 -18.91
C ASN A 123 -26.70 12.38 -18.45
N GLY A 124 -26.77 12.59 -17.13
CA GLY A 124 -27.07 13.91 -16.54
C GLY A 124 -28.52 14.38 -16.65
N LYS A 125 -29.47 13.52 -17.05
CA LYS A 125 -30.85 13.95 -17.36
C LYS A 125 -31.76 14.23 -16.14
N ARG A 126 -31.30 14.03 -14.91
CA ARG A 126 -32.09 14.29 -13.69
C ARG A 126 -31.23 15.04 -12.67
N GLU A 127 -31.23 16.36 -12.79
CA GLU A 127 -30.66 17.30 -11.84
C GLU A 127 -31.40 17.19 -10.51
N ILE A 128 -30.88 16.43 -9.54
CA ILE A 128 -30.94 16.84 -8.13
C ILE A 128 -29.68 16.32 -7.45
N PHE A 129 -28.65 17.16 -7.40
CA PHE A 129 -27.51 16.99 -6.50
C PHE A 129 -27.91 17.64 -5.18
N TYR A 130 -28.26 16.85 -4.16
CA TYR A 130 -28.35 17.38 -2.81
C TYR A 130 -26.92 17.56 -2.28
N HIS A 131 -26.37 18.75 -2.51
CA HIS A 131 -25.32 19.28 -1.64
C HIS A 131 -25.96 19.47 -0.27
N ASP A 132 -25.73 18.55 0.67
CA ASP A 132 -25.73 18.83 2.12
C ASP A 132 -25.43 17.54 2.92
N ILE A 133 -24.21 17.01 2.78
CA ILE A 133 -23.59 16.22 3.85
C ILE A 133 -22.06 16.30 3.71
N GLU A 134 -21.38 16.74 4.77
CA GLU A 134 -19.92 16.98 4.83
C GLU A 134 -19.06 15.72 4.67
N ASP A 135 -19.68 14.54 4.54
CA ASP A 135 -19.01 13.25 4.44
C ASP A 135 -19.42 12.57 3.13
N GLY A 136 -18.50 12.55 2.15
CA GLY A 136 -18.75 12.21 0.74
C GLY A 136 -19.26 10.80 0.46
N TRP A 137 -20.53 10.54 0.78
CA TRP A 137 -21.29 9.35 0.43
C TRP A 137 -22.48 9.74 -0.47
N TYR A 138 -22.61 9.04 -1.60
CA TYR A 138 -23.67 9.29 -2.59
C TYR A 138 -24.80 8.27 -2.50
N GLU A 139 -26.05 8.74 -2.49
CA GLU A 139 -27.19 7.89 -2.84
C GLU A 139 -27.29 7.78 -4.37
N PRO A 140 -27.37 6.57 -4.95
CA PRO A 140 -27.60 6.42 -6.38
C PRO A 140 -28.97 7.00 -6.75
N CYS A 141 -29.04 7.74 -7.87
CA CYS A 141 -30.31 8.26 -8.35
C CYS A 141 -31.33 7.11 -8.57
N ASN A 142 -32.63 7.40 -8.52
CA ASN A 142 -33.70 6.40 -8.70
C ASN A 142 -33.60 5.55 -9.99
N ALA A 143 -32.81 5.95 -11.00
CA ALA A 143 -32.54 5.15 -12.19
C ALA A 143 -31.46 4.06 -11.97
N CYS A 144 -30.54 4.27 -11.03
CA CYS A 144 -29.42 3.38 -10.70
C CYS A 144 -29.76 2.39 -9.58
N LEU A 145 -30.86 2.63 -8.84
CA LEU A 145 -31.36 1.75 -7.78
C LEU A 145 -31.62 0.31 -8.26
N ASP A 146 -32.03 0.13 -9.53
CA ASP A 146 -32.34 -1.18 -10.12
C ASP A 146 -31.11 -2.04 -10.44
N GLU A 147 -29.91 -1.46 -10.58
CA GLU A 147 -28.67 -2.22 -10.78
C GLU A 147 -27.96 -2.54 -9.46
N VAL A 148 -28.02 -1.63 -8.47
CA VAL A 148 -27.42 -1.87 -7.14
C VAL A 148 -28.19 -2.94 -6.36
N THR A 149 -29.52 -3.03 -6.51
CA THR A 149 -30.31 -4.14 -5.94
C THR A 149 -29.98 -5.49 -6.56
N ARG A 150 -29.49 -5.55 -7.82
CA ARG A 150 -29.05 -6.80 -8.47
C ARG A 150 -27.66 -7.25 -8.06
N LEU A 151 -26.80 -6.32 -7.62
CA LEU A 151 -25.45 -6.62 -7.13
C LEU A 151 -25.41 -7.03 -5.65
N ASN A 152 -26.46 -6.72 -4.87
CA ASN A 152 -26.58 -7.05 -3.44
C ASN A 152 -27.52 -8.23 -3.12
N THR A 153 -28.09 -8.89 -4.13
CA THR A 153 -28.70 -10.21 -3.93
C THR A 153 -27.60 -11.28 -3.86
N PRO A 154 -27.53 -12.10 -2.80
CA PRO A 154 -26.59 -13.21 -2.76
C PRO A 154 -26.87 -14.14 -3.95
N GLN A 155 -25.84 -14.45 -4.73
CA GLN A 155 -25.83 -15.64 -5.58
C GLN A 155 -25.46 -16.87 -4.74
#